data_AF-A0AAW4RYR9-F1
#
_entry.id   AF-A0AAW4RYR9-F1
#
_cell.length_a   1.000
_cell.length_b   1.000
_cell.length_c   1.000
_cell.angle_alpha   90.00
_cell.angle_beta   90.00
_cell.angle_gamma   90.00
#
_symmetry.space_group_name_H-M   'P 1'
#
loop_
_entity.id
_entity.type
_entity.pdbx_description
1 polymer ?
#
loop_
_entity_poly.entity_id
_entity_poly.type
_entity_poly.pdbx_seq_one_letter_code
_entity_poly.pdbx_strand_id
1 'polypeptide(L)'
;MSLQIYAPSLRSLPEDAMLVMATLPVIDWNNCLLRDLHIIKKRTPVPAYAAIVMIDPFACWEDFADLLKNAEITGIINFPPASILERSSGGVPVDTGQELELRRMEWFASLGFKALFAAANESDVAAAERRLGSQLDGVVYLPPEALALTIGTDMGLVSLGPQGSPVPKFALLEATASRRPLPT
;
A
#
# COMPACT_ATOMS: atom_id res chain seq x y z
N MET A 1 -9.00 -3.87 16.40
CA MET A 1 -9.38 -3.76 14.98
C MET A 1 -8.34 -4.54 14.17
N SER A 2 -8.76 -5.44 13.28
CA SER A 2 -7.83 -6.11 12.35
C SER A 2 -7.72 -5.24 11.10
N LEU A 3 -6.50 -4.83 10.74
CA LEU A 3 -6.22 -4.07 9.53
C LEU A 3 -5.89 -5.05 8.41
N GLN A 4 -6.53 -4.89 7.25
CA GLN A 4 -6.30 -5.75 6.09
C GLN A 4 -5.97 -4.91 4.87
N ILE A 5 -4.90 -5.27 4.16
CA ILE A 5 -4.58 -4.71 2.86
C ILE A 5 -5.07 -5.69 1.80
N TYR A 6 -5.92 -5.21 0.91
CA TYR A 6 -6.45 -5.97 -0.20
C TYR A 6 -5.64 -5.74 -1.47
N ALA A 7 -4.78 -6.70 -1.80
CA ALA A 7 -3.87 -6.65 -2.95
C ALA A 7 -4.07 -7.87 -3.86
N PRO A 8 -5.20 -7.98 -4.61
CA PRO A 8 -5.49 -9.15 -5.43
C PRO A 8 -4.45 -9.39 -6.54
N SER A 9 -3.72 -8.37 -6.95
CA SER A 9 -2.64 -8.39 -7.94
C SER A 9 -1.49 -9.32 -7.54
N LEU A 10 -1.22 -9.49 -6.24
CA LEU A 10 -0.21 -10.43 -5.75
C LEU A 10 -0.50 -11.87 -6.15
N ARG A 11 -1.79 -12.26 -6.28
CA ARG A 11 -2.19 -13.61 -6.73
C ARG A 11 -1.94 -13.84 -8.22
N SER A 12 -1.67 -12.78 -8.98
CA SER A 12 -1.38 -12.87 -10.43
C SER A 12 0.12 -13.04 -10.71
N LEU A 13 0.96 -12.95 -9.69
CA LEU A 13 2.39 -13.22 -9.78
C LEU A 13 2.65 -14.74 -9.68
N PRO A 14 3.80 -15.23 -10.20
CA PRO A 14 4.19 -16.63 -10.04
C PRO A 14 4.19 -17.07 -8.57
N GLU A 15 3.90 -18.35 -8.32
CA GLU A 15 4.07 -18.94 -6.99
C GLU A 15 5.52 -18.76 -6.52
N ASP A 16 5.67 -18.51 -5.22
CA ASP A 16 6.96 -18.24 -4.57
C ASP A 16 7.75 -17.04 -5.13
N ALA A 17 7.10 -16.15 -5.91
CA ALA A 17 7.72 -14.91 -6.35
C ALA A 17 8.09 -14.03 -5.17
N MET A 18 9.27 -13.42 -5.22
CA MET A 18 9.65 -12.39 -4.26
C MET A 18 8.83 -11.11 -4.47
N LEU A 19 8.61 -10.34 -3.40
CA LEU A 19 7.84 -9.11 -3.43
C LEU A 19 8.41 -8.07 -4.40
N VAL A 20 9.70 -8.10 -4.71
CA VAL A 20 10.28 -7.28 -5.79
C VAL A 20 9.55 -7.46 -7.13
N MET A 21 8.98 -8.64 -7.41
CA MET A 21 8.20 -8.87 -8.63
C MET A 21 6.93 -8.01 -8.68
N ALA A 22 6.41 -7.58 -7.52
CA ALA A 22 5.31 -6.62 -7.42
C ALA A 22 5.66 -5.26 -8.01
N THR A 23 6.95 -4.90 -8.07
CA THR A 23 7.41 -3.57 -8.48
C THR A 23 7.80 -3.52 -9.96
N LEU A 24 7.70 -4.65 -10.67
CA LEU A 24 8.04 -4.75 -12.08
C LEU A 24 6.78 -4.62 -12.95
N PRO A 25 6.89 -4.11 -14.19
CA PRO A 25 5.78 -3.99 -15.12
C PRO A 25 5.42 -5.34 -15.76
N VAL A 26 5.26 -6.38 -14.93
CA VAL A 26 4.90 -7.74 -15.36
C VAL A 26 3.39 -7.98 -15.32
N ILE A 27 2.68 -7.23 -14.47
CA ILE A 27 1.22 -7.28 -14.34
C ILE A 27 0.67 -5.86 -14.22
N ASP A 28 -0.56 -5.67 -14.72
CA ASP A 28 -1.34 -4.46 -14.47
C ASP A 28 -2.04 -4.59 -13.12
N TRP A 29 -1.44 -3.98 -12.09
CA TRP A 29 -1.93 -4.02 -10.72
C TRP A 29 -3.33 -3.46 -10.56
N ASN A 30 -3.58 -2.33 -11.21
CA ASN A 30 -4.82 -1.59 -11.07
C ASN A 30 -5.97 -2.32 -11.77
N ASN A 31 -5.72 -2.89 -12.95
CA ASN A 31 -6.70 -3.76 -13.62
C ASN A 31 -6.97 -5.06 -12.86
N CYS A 32 -5.95 -5.67 -12.24
CA CYS A 32 -6.17 -6.83 -11.36
C CYS A 32 -7.13 -6.50 -10.20
N LEU A 33 -6.98 -5.33 -9.58
CA LEU A 33 -7.92 -4.85 -8.56
C LEU A 33 -9.31 -4.63 -9.14
N LEU A 34 -9.44 -3.87 -10.23
CA LEU A 34 -10.73 -3.57 -10.85
C LEU A 34 -11.50 -4.85 -11.22
N ARG A 35 -10.86 -5.79 -11.91
CA ARG A 35 -11.49 -7.06 -12.31
C ARG A 35 -12.05 -7.82 -11.11
N ASP A 36 -11.30 -7.82 -10.01
CA ASP A 36 -11.70 -8.53 -8.81
C ASP A 36 -12.84 -7.80 -8.07
N LEU A 37 -12.82 -6.47 -8.01
CA LEU A 37 -13.94 -5.66 -7.48
C LEU A 37 -15.25 -5.88 -8.24
N HIS A 38 -15.21 -6.10 -9.56
CA HIS A 38 -16.40 -6.43 -10.35
C HIS A 38 -17.00 -7.81 -10.02
N ILE A 39 -16.17 -8.74 -9.53
CA ILE A 39 -16.59 -10.12 -9.23
C ILE A 39 -17.04 -10.26 -7.77
N ILE A 40 -16.54 -9.42 -6.87
CA ILE A 40 -16.90 -9.43 -5.46
C ILE A 40 -18.40 -9.12 -5.29
N LYS A 41 -19.17 -10.14 -4.93
CA LYS A 41 -20.53 -9.96 -4.40
C LYS A 41 -20.39 -9.69 -2.90
N LYS A 42 -20.55 -8.42 -2.49
CA LYS A 42 -20.60 -7.92 -1.10
C LYS A 42 -19.83 -8.78 -0.07
N ARG A 43 -18.58 -8.41 0.23
CA ARG A 43 -17.81 -9.11 1.26
C ARG A 43 -18.32 -8.79 2.66
N THR A 44 -18.08 -9.72 3.58
CA THR A 44 -18.19 -9.52 5.02
C THR A 44 -17.34 -8.32 5.49
N PRO A 45 -17.74 -7.64 6.59
CA PRO A 45 -17.38 -6.26 6.90
C PRO A 45 -16.03 -6.14 7.63
N VAL A 46 -14.95 -6.62 7.02
CA VAL A 46 -13.61 -6.24 7.51
C VAL A 46 -13.20 -4.97 6.77
N PRO A 47 -12.92 -3.85 7.46
CA PRO A 47 -12.41 -2.65 6.82
C PRO A 47 -11.08 -3.01 6.14
N ALA A 48 -11.13 -3.05 4.81
CA ALA A 48 -10.00 -3.34 3.96
C ALA A 48 -9.47 -2.05 3.33
N TYR A 49 -8.16 -2.02 3.10
CA TYR A 49 -7.47 -0.98 2.35
C TYR A 49 -7.09 -1.53 0.99
N ALA A 50 -7.63 -1.00 -0.09
CA ALA A 50 -7.25 -1.44 -1.43
C ALA A 50 -5.83 -0.98 -1.77
N ALA A 51 -4.98 -1.93 -2.18
CA ALA A 51 -3.66 -1.63 -2.74
C ALA A 51 -3.80 -1.14 -4.18
N ILE A 52 -3.36 0.09 -4.42
CA ILE A 52 -3.49 0.79 -5.72
C ILE A 52 -2.12 1.36 -6.10
N VAL A 53 -1.75 1.19 -7.36
CA VAL A 53 -0.63 1.92 -7.96
C VAL A 53 -1.10 3.33 -8.29
N MET A 54 -0.82 4.29 -7.42
CA MET A 54 -1.36 5.66 -7.49
C MET A 54 -0.76 6.53 -8.59
N ILE A 55 0.34 6.07 -9.20
CA ILE A 55 1.05 6.76 -10.29
C ILE A 55 0.68 6.24 -11.68
N ASP A 56 -0.32 5.36 -11.77
CA ASP A 56 -0.80 4.83 -13.05
C ASP A 56 -1.42 5.96 -13.91
N PRO A 57 -0.83 6.27 -15.09
CA PRO A 57 -1.32 7.34 -15.94
C PRO A 57 -2.61 6.97 -16.70
N PHE A 58 -3.02 5.70 -16.69
CA PHE A 58 -4.18 5.20 -17.44
C PHE A 58 -5.40 4.93 -16.57
N ALA A 59 -5.28 5.07 -15.25
CA ALA A 59 -6.37 4.84 -14.32
C ALA A 59 -7.48 5.90 -14.45
N CYS A 60 -8.74 5.44 -14.54
CA CYS A 60 -9.92 6.27 -14.32
C CYS A 60 -10.28 6.24 -12.84
N TRP A 61 -9.85 7.25 -12.08
CA TRP A 61 -9.95 7.25 -10.61
C TRP A 61 -11.39 7.23 -10.09
N GLU A 62 -12.32 7.80 -10.85
CA GLU A 62 -13.76 7.77 -10.56
C GLU A 62 -14.29 6.33 -10.54
N ASP A 63 -13.91 5.49 -11.52
CA ASP A 63 -14.30 4.08 -11.56
C ASP A 63 -13.78 3.33 -10.33
N PHE A 64 -12.55 3.61 -9.88
CA PHE A 64 -12.02 3.06 -8.63
C PHE A 64 -12.89 3.46 -7.46
N ALA A 65 -13.17 4.76 -7.28
CA ALA A 65 -13.94 5.24 -6.15
C ALA A 65 -15.33 4.58 -6.07
N ASP A 66 -16.02 4.44 -7.20
CA ASP A 66 -17.34 3.83 -7.27
C ASP A 66 -17.29 2.32 -6.98
N LEU A 67 -16.34 1.60 -7.56
CA LEU A 67 -16.19 0.15 -7.34
C LEU A 67 -15.76 -0.16 -5.90
N LEU A 68 -14.87 0.64 -5.32
CA LEU A 68 -14.44 0.48 -3.93
C LEU A 68 -15.62 0.69 -2.96
N LYS A 69 -16.45 1.71 -3.20
CA LYS A 69 -17.68 1.94 -2.41
C LYS A 69 -18.67 0.78 -2.54
N ASN A 70 -18.90 0.30 -3.75
CA ASN A 70 -19.79 -0.83 -4.01
C ASN A 70 -19.31 -2.13 -3.37
N ALA A 71 -17.98 -2.29 -3.25
CA ALA A 71 -17.34 -3.42 -2.57
C ALA A 71 -17.21 -3.23 -1.05
N GLU A 72 -17.71 -2.13 -0.48
CA GLU A 72 -17.61 -1.77 0.94
C GLU A 72 -16.16 -1.69 1.46
N ILE A 73 -15.22 -1.33 0.57
CA ILE A 73 -13.82 -1.05 0.94
C ILE A 73 -13.74 0.35 1.52
N THR A 74 -13.18 0.47 2.73
CA THR A 74 -13.21 1.71 3.52
C THR A 74 -11.95 2.55 3.37
N GLY A 75 -10.89 2.00 2.81
CA GLY A 75 -9.64 2.72 2.64
C GLY A 75 -8.80 2.29 1.47
N ILE A 76 -7.69 3.00 1.29
CA ILE A 76 -6.73 2.84 0.20
C ILE A 76 -5.29 2.84 0.73
N ILE A 77 -4.38 2.22 -0.01
CA ILE A 77 -2.92 2.30 0.19
C ILE A 77 -2.20 2.45 -1.15
N ASN A 78 -1.17 3.31 -1.19
CA ASN A 78 -0.28 3.47 -2.34
C ASN A 78 0.72 2.31 -2.44
N PHE A 79 0.25 1.14 -2.88
CA PHE A 79 1.08 -0.06 -2.89
C PHE A 79 1.13 -0.72 -4.28
N PRO A 80 2.34 -0.99 -4.81
CA PRO A 80 3.65 -0.55 -4.30
C PRO A 80 3.84 0.97 -4.35
N PRO A 81 4.64 1.57 -3.45
CA PRO A 81 4.85 3.01 -3.45
C PRO A 81 5.76 3.46 -4.59
N ALA A 82 5.53 4.67 -5.10
CA ALA A 82 6.29 5.26 -6.21
C ALA A 82 7.79 5.36 -5.92
N SER A 83 8.19 5.58 -4.66
CA SER A 83 9.61 5.62 -4.27
C SER A 83 10.35 4.30 -4.50
N ILE A 84 9.62 3.19 -4.65
CA ILE A 84 10.17 1.89 -5.02
C ILE A 84 10.09 1.65 -6.55
N LEU A 85 9.03 2.13 -7.21
CA LEU A 85 8.79 1.97 -8.65
C LEU A 85 9.66 2.88 -9.51
N GLU A 86 9.70 4.16 -9.19
CA GLU A 86 10.41 5.20 -9.94
C GLU A 86 11.75 5.50 -9.27
N ARG A 87 12.79 4.73 -9.64
CA ARG A 87 14.17 5.06 -9.31
C ARG A 87 14.84 5.71 -10.52
N SER A 88 15.42 6.89 -10.31
CA SER A 88 16.29 7.53 -11.31
C SER A 88 17.50 6.64 -11.66
N SER A 89 18.22 6.95 -12.73
CA SER A 89 19.42 6.21 -13.16
C SER A 89 20.53 6.15 -12.10
N GLY A 90 20.45 6.98 -11.04
CA GLY A 90 21.33 6.95 -9.86
C GLY A 90 20.73 6.23 -8.64
N GLY A 91 19.57 5.57 -8.77
CA GLY A 91 18.89 4.88 -7.68
C GLY A 91 18.10 5.77 -6.72
N VAL A 92 18.01 7.09 -6.99
CA VAL A 92 17.29 8.06 -6.16
C VAL A 92 15.81 8.07 -6.56
N PRO A 93 14.85 8.02 -5.61
CA PRO A 93 13.43 8.20 -5.87
C PRO A 93 13.17 9.48 -6.66
N VAL A 94 12.23 9.43 -7.61
CA VAL A 94 11.79 10.65 -8.31
C VAL A 94 10.69 11.31 -7.50
N ASP A 95 10.95 12.51 -6.98
CA ASP A 95 10.00 13.28 -6.14
C ASP A 95 8.62 13.47 -6.80
N THR A 96 8.55 13.45 -8.14
CA THR A 96 7.29 13.55 -8.88
C THR A 96 6.34 12.41 -8.58
N GLY A 97 6.84 11.18 -8.42
CA GLY A 97 6.03 10.00 -8.14
C GLY A 97 5.28 10.17 -6.82
N GLN A 98 6.00 10.47 -5.74
CA GLN A 98 5.40 10.70 -4.42
C GLN A 98 4.37 11.84 -4.43
N GLU A 99 4.68 12.96 -5.07
CA GLU A 99 3.75 14.09 -5.14
C GLU A 99 2.44 13.69 -5.85
N LEU A 100 2.53 12.88 -6.90
CA LEU A 100 1.36 12.33 -7.56
C LEU A 100 0.58 11.44 -6.58
N GLU A 101 1.24 10.49 -5.89
CA GLU A 101 0.59 9.60 -4.91
C GLU A 101 -0.19 10.39 -3.86
N LEU A 102 0.46 11.35 -3.20
CA LEU A 102 -0.14 12.14 -2.14
C LEU A 102 -1.36 12.93 -2.64
N ARG A 103 -1.30 13.54 -3.84
CA ARG A 103 -2.46 14.22 -4.44
C ARG A 103 -3.63 13.26 -4.70
N ARG A 104 -3.35 12.03 -5.16
CA ARG A 104 -4.42 11.03 -5.41
C ARG A 104 -5.02 10.57 -4.09
N MET A 105 -4.18 10.34 -3.09
CA MET A 105 -4.64 9.94 -1.76
C MET A 105 -5.47 11.03 -1.08
N GLU A 106 -5.10 12.31 -1.21
CA GLU A 106 -5.92 13.44 -0.76
C GLU A 106 -7.28 13.47 -1.46
N TRP A 107 -7.31 13.20 -2.77
CA TRP A 107 -8.56 13.12 -3.52
C TRP A 107 -9.45 11.98 -3.01
N PHE A 108 -8.94 10.77 -2.83
CA PHE A 108 -9.69 9.67 -2.20
C PHE A 108 -10.15 10.01 -0.79
N ALA A 109 -9.29 10.66 0.01
CA ALA A 109 -9.64 11.10 1.35
C ALA A 109 -10.79 12.11 1.35
N SER A 110 -10.86 12.99 0.35
CA SER A 110 -11.99 13.92 0.16
C SER A 110 -13.32 13.22 -0.14
N LEU A 111 -13.27 11.98 -0.65
CA LEU A 111 -14.42 11.11 -0.90
C LEU A 111 -14.80 10.24 0.32
N GLY A 112 -14.09 10.39 1.45
CA GLY A 112 -14.39 9.69 2.70
C GLY A 112 -13.59 8.41 2.94
N PHE A 113 -12.63 8.06 2.07
CA PHE A 113 -11.76 6.91 2.29
C PHE A 113 -10.69 7.20 3.33
N LYS A 114 -10.38 6.20 4.16
CA LYS A 114 -9.18 6.19 5.00
C LYS A 114 -7.94 5.84 4.19
N ALA A 115 -6.78 6.27 4.67
CA ALA A 115 -5.51 6.03 4.01
C ALA A 115 -4.56 5.24 4.92
N LEU A 116 -3.94 4.22 4.36
CA LEU A 116 -2.62 3.79 4.78
C LEU A 116 -1.61 4.33 3.80
N PHE A 117 -0.43 4.70 4.27
CA PHE A 117 0.64 5.18 3.40
C PHE A 117 1.83 4.23 3.43
N ALA A 118 2.17 3.65 2.29
CA ALA A 118 3.38 2.87 2.12
C ALA A 118 4.56 3.81 1.87
N ALA A 119 5.63 3.68 2.66
CA ALA A 119 6.80 4.56 2.61
C ALA A 119 8.09 3.76 2.71
N ALA A 120 9.12 4.20 1.99
CA ALA A 120 10.46 3.59 2.07
C ALA A 120 11.42 4.37 2.98
N ASN A 121 11.07 5.61 3.37
CA ASN A 121 11.91 6.49 4.18
C ASN A 121 11.05 7.41 5.07
N GLU A 122 11.67 8.03 6.08
CA GLU A 122 10.97 8.90 7.05
C GLU A 122 10.50 10.24 6.45
N SER A 123 11.13 10.76 5.39
CA SER A 123 10.65 11.98 4.73
C SER A 123 9.29 11.76 4.06
N ASP A 124 9.08 10.59 3.46
CA ASP A 124 7.81 10.19 2.86
C ASP A 124 6.71 10.12 3.93
N VAL A 125 7.05 9.55 5.09
CA VAL A 125 6.15 9.46 6.26
C VAL A 125 5.73 10.86 6.73
N ALA A 126 6.70 11.75 6.95
CA ALA A 126 6.41 13.10 7.41
C ALA A 126 5.57 13.90 6.39
N ALA A 127 5.72 13.63 5.08
CA ALA A 127 4.89 14.22 4.05
C ALA A 127 3.44 13.72 4.10
N ALA A 128 3.25 12.40 4.24
CA ALA A 128 1.93 11.80 4.37
C ALA A 128 1.20 12.27 5.63
N GLU A 129 1.87 12.30 6.79
CA GLU A 129 1.29 12.78 8.06
C GLU A 129 0.77 14.23 7.94
N ARG A 130 1.57 15.10 7.32
CA ARG A 130 1.23 16.52 7.14
C ARG A 130 0.01 16.72 6.23
N ARG A 131 -0.10 15.92 5.16
CA ARG A 131 -1.10 16.13 4.10
C ARG A 131 -2.41 15.40 4.35
N LEU A 132 -2.32 14.15 4.79
CA LEU A 132 -3.49 13.29 4.99
C LEU A 132 -4.11 13.48 6.38
N GLY A 133 -3.32 13.91 7.37
CA GLY A 133 -3.79 14.28 8.70
C GLY A 133 -4.68 13.21 9.34
N SER A 134 -5.91 13.56 9.70
CA SER A 134 -6.88 12.66 10.34
C SER A 134 -7.41 11.53 9.44
N GLN A 135 -7.07 11.54 8.15
CA GLN A 135 -7.42 10.48 7.21
C GLN A 135 -6.32 9.41 7.10
N LEU A 136 -5.13 9.68 7.65
CA LEU A 136 -4.06 8.69 7.74
C LEU A 136 -4.27 7.79 8.96
N ASP A 137 -4.69 6.56 8.70
CA ASP A 137 -4.92 5.55 9.74
C ASP A 137 -3.64 4.77 10.10
N GLY A 138 -2.58 4.89 9.30
CA GLY A 138 -1.29 4.25 9.57
C GLY A 138 -0.30 4.31 8.41
N VAL A 139 0.93 3.91 8.70
CA VAL A 139 2.04 3.87 7.73
C VAL A 139 2.56 2.44 7.63
N VAL A 140 2.77 1.97 6.40
CA VAL A 140 3.43 0.70 6.11
C VAL A 140 4.85 0.97 5.62
N TYR A 141 5.82 0.76 6.49
CA TYR A 141 7.22 0.89 6.15
C TYR A 141 7.67 -0.29 5.29
N LEU A 142 8.26 0.03 4.14
CA LEU A 142 8.77 -0.91 3.15
C LEU A 142 10.27 -0.70 2.97
N PRO A 143 11.09 -1.23 3.88
CA PRO A 143 12.53 -1.19 3.70
C PRO A 143 12.94 -2.10 2.52
N PRO A 144 14.12 -1.88 1.90
CA PRO A 144 14.58 -2.68 0.77
C PRO A 144 14.54 -4.19 1.01
N GLU A 145 14.78 -4.64 2.24
CA GLU A 145 14.76 -6.05 2.64
C GLU A 145 13.36 -6.67 2.52
N ALA A 146 12.29 -5.88 2.64
CA ALA A 146 10.93 -6.37 2.46
C ALA A 146 10.68 -6.85 1.01
N LEU A 147 11.44 -6.36 0.03
CA LEU A 147 11.32 -6.80 -1.37
C LEU A 147 11.83 -8.23 -1.59
N ALA A 148 12.63 -8.78 -0.67
CA ALA A 148 13.10 -10.16 -0.72
C ALA A 148 12.09 -11.16 -0.15
N LEU A 149 10.98 -10.69 0.45
CA LEU A 149 9.96 -11.57 1.03
C LEU A 149 9.26 -12.36 -0.07
N THR A 150 9.09 -13.66 0.14
CA THR A 150 8.26 -14.51 -0.72
C THR A 150 6.78 -14.13 -0.56
N ILE A 151 6.10 -13.92 -1.68
CA ILE A 151 4.66 -13.69 -1.71
C ILE A 151 3.95 -15.00 -1.35
N GLY A 152 3.16 -14.97 -0.29
CA GLY A 152 2.37 -16.10 0.19
C GLY A 152 0.93 -15.70 0.53
N THR A 153 0.14 -16.67 0.97
CA THR A 153 -1.29 -16.45 1.31
C THR A 153 -1.50 -15.58 2.55
N ASP A 154 -0.55 -15.58 3.49
CA ASP A 154 -0.63 -14.84 4.75
C ASP A 154 0.63 -13.97 4.95
N MET A 155 0.62 -12.77 4.36
CA MET A 155 1.63 -11.76 4.62
C MET A 155 1.21 -10.90 5.82
N GLY A 156 1.88 -11.12 6.96
CA GLY A 156 1.58 -10.40 8.20
C GLY A 156 2.24 -9.02 8.25
N LEU A 157 1.49 -8.02 8.70
CA LEU A 157 2.05 -6.73 9.11
C LEU A 157 2.47 -6.78 10.59
N VAL A 158 3.72 -6.41 10.86
CA VAL A 158 4.25 -6.30 12.21
C VAL A 158 4.14 -4.85 12.68
N SER A 159 3.49 -4.61 13.82
CA SER A 159 3.46 -3.29 14.43
C SER A 159 4.85 -2.90 14.96
N LEU A 160 5.32 -1.71 14.60
CA LEU A 160 6.61 -1.17 15.05
C LEU A 160 6.51 -0.37 16.36
N GLY A 161 5.32 -0.31 16.96
CA GLY A 161 5.05 0.48 18.16
C GLY A 161 5.01 1.99 17.92
N PRO A 162 4.72 2.78 18.97
CA PRO A 162 4.69 4.24 18.88
C PRO A 162 6.12 4.81 18.79
N GLN A 163 6.67 4.90 17.58
CA GLN A 163 8.00 5.48 17.33
C GLN A 163 7.95 7.02 17.25
N GLY A 164 7.29 7.68 18.20
CA GLY A 164 7.13 9.15 18.22
C GLY A 164 6.26 9.73 17.10
N SER A 165 5.66 8.87 16.26
CA SER A 165 4.68 9.26 15.23
C SER A 165 3.26 9.27 15.80
N PRO A 166 2.41 10.22 15.38
CA PRO A 166 1.00 10.27 15.80
C PRO A 166 0.17 9.13 15.21
N VAL A 167 0.68 8.42 14.20
CA VAL A 167 -0.02 7.33 13.52
C VAL A 167 0.70 5.98 13.74
N PRO A 168 -0.02 4.85 13.76
CA PRO A 168 0.61 3.55 13.92
C PRO A 168 1.49 3.22 12.71
N LYS A 169 2.72 2.75 12.99
CA LYS A 169 3.66 2.26 11.98
C LYS A 169 3.67 0.73 11.95
N PHE A 170 3.66 0.17 10.75
CA PHE A 170 3.73 -1.25 10.46
C PHE A 170 4.90 -1.54 9.52
N ALA A 171 5.39 -2.77 9.51
CA ALA A 171 6.34 -3.25 8.50
C ALA A 171 5.90 -4.61 7.95
N LEU A 172 6.25 -4.86 6.69
CA LEU A 172 6.24 -6.20 6.11
C LEU A 172 7.57 -6.88 6.47
N LEU A 173 7.51 -7.85 7.38
CA LEU A 173 8.65 -8.65 7.83
C LEU A 173 8.29 -10.14 7.73
N GLU A 174 9.28 -11.02 7.58
CA GLU A 174 9.01 -12.47 7.68
C GLU A 174 8.37 -12.79 9.03
N ALA A 175 7.40 -13.71 9.06
CA ALA A 175 6.76 -14.16 10.29
C ALA A 175 7.77 -14.74 11.32
N THR A 176 8.94 -15.20 10.87
CA THR A 176 10.08 -15.64 11.68
C THR A 176 10.80 -14.48 12.39
N ALA A 177 10.76 -13.26 11.85
CA ALA A 177 11.37 -12.06 12.42
C ALA A 177 10.57 -11.50 13.62
N SER A 178 9.26 -11.77 13.71
CA SER A 178 8.43 -11.43 14.88
C SER A 178 8.89 -12.10 16.19
N ARG A 179 9.82 -13.06 16.15
CA ARG A 179 10.40 -13.72 17.33
C ARG A 179 11.78 -13.22 17.73
N ARG A 180 12.39 -12.26 17.02
CA ARG A 180 13.68 -11.68 17.43
C ARG A 180 13.43 -10.33 18.12
N PRO A 181 13.96 -10.12 19.35
CA PRO A 181 13.99 -8.80 19.94
C PRO A 181 14.77 -7.87 19.01
N LEU A 182 14.28 -6.63 18.84
CA LEU A 182 15.05 -5.57 18.20
C LEU A 182 16.37 -5.39 18.97
N PRO A 183 17.53 -5.27 18.28
CA PRO A 183 18.78 -4.95 18.94
C PRO A 183 18.65 -3.57 19.60
N THR A 184 19.00 -3.53 20.88
CA THR A 184 19.08 -2.36 21.75
C THR A 184 20.04 -1.30 21.24
#